data_AF-A0A7S0LM06-F1
#
_entry.id   AF-A0A7S0LM06-F1
#
_cell.length_a   1.000
_cell.length_b   1.000
_cell.length_c   1.000
_cell.angle_alpha   90.00
_cell.angle_beta   90.00
_cell.angle_gamma   90.00
#
_symmetry.space_group_name_H-M   'P 1'
#
loop_
_entity.id
_entity.type
_entity.pdbx_description
1 polymer ?
#
loop_
_entity_poly.entity_id
_entity_poly.type
_entity_poly.pdbx_seq_one_letter_code
_entity_poly.pdbx_strand_id
1 'polypeptide(L)'
;LVGGALAVVHTAGPYAGESPDVLRAAIAASVPVYVDLSDPVPYLREARTLDTSARVSGTIALCAAGAFPGLSNVLAIECAARLGSRVRDLDFSYFTAGLGGSGAINLYITNAGFGEEVAV
;
A
#
# COMPACT_ATOMS: atom_id res chain seq x y z
N LEU A 1 20.97 -2.88 -9.18
CA LEU A 1 21.36 -3.72 -8.01
C LEU A 1 20.30 -4.77 -7.62
N VAL A 2 19.13 -4.85 -8.28
CA VAL A 2 18.05 -5.82 -7.92
C VAL A 2 17.89 -7.00 -8.90
N GLY A 3 18.80 -7.14 -9.88
CA GLY A 3 18.72 -8.21 -10.88
C GLY A 3 18.89 -9.60 -10.27
N GLY A 4 18.01 -10.54 -10.64
CA GLY A 4 17.99 -11.91 -10.13
C GLY A 4 17.27 -12.10 -8.79
N ALA A 5 16.77 -11.03 -8.16
CA ALA A 5 15.93 -11.15 -6.98
C ALA A 5 14.53 -11.68 -7.36
N LEU A 6 13.98 -12.58 -6.53
CA LEU A 6 12.58 -13.03 -6.66
C LEU A 6 11.60 -12.03 -6.06
N ALA A 7 12.04 -11.28 -5.05
CA ALA A 7 11.25 -10.24 -4.41
C ALA A 7 12.15 -9.11 -3.90
N VAL A 8 11.62 -7.88 -3.91
CA VAL A 8 12.15 -6.73 -3.18
C VAL A 8 11.17 -6.39 -2.07
N VAL A 9 11.65 -6.39 -0.83
CA VAL A 9 10.89 -5.92 0.33
C VAL A 9 11.54 -4.64 0.82
N HIS A 10 10.97 -3.52 0.43
CA HIS A 10 11.49 -2.20 0.71
C HIS A 10 10.88 -1.66 2.01
N THR A 11 11.66 -1.74 3.10
CA THR A 11 11.29 -1.22 4.43
C THR A 11 12.16 -0.03 4.85
N ALA A 12 12.93 0.54 3.92
CA ALA A 12 13.93 1.57 4.18
C ALA A 12 13.34 2.99 4.06
N GLY A 13 12.28 3.26 4.82
CA GLY A 13 11.74 4.62 4.94
C GLY A 13 12.72 5.59 5.63
N PRO A 14 12.31 6.85 5.88
CA PRO A 14 10.97 7.39 5.64
C PRO A 14 10.67 7.58 4.16
N TYR A 15 9.38 7.47 3.78
CA TYR A 15 8.93 7.68 2.40
C TYR A 15 8.51 9.14 2.15
N ALA A 16 8.44 9.95 3.20
CA ALA A 16 7.97 11.33 3.12
C ALA A 16 8.98 12.20 2.38
N GLY A 17 8.55 12.80 1.27
CA GLY A 17 9.43 13.60 0.40
C GLY A 17 10.22 12.79 -0.61
N GLU A 18 10.07 11.46 -0.61
CA GLU A 18 10.74 10.55 -1.54
C GLU A 18 9.87 10.22 -2.76
N SER A 19 10.52 9.76 -3.83
CA SER A 19 9.88 9.17 -5.01
C SER A 19 10.01 7.63 -5.00
N PRO A 20 9.15 6.88 -5.71
CA PRO A 20 9.11 5.41 -5.73
C PRO A 20 10.25 4.82 -6.59
N ASP A 21 11.49 5.25 -6.38
CA ASP A 21 12.63 4.88 -7.22
C ASP A 21 13.02 3.41 -7.06
N VAL A 22 12.83 2.84 -5.87
CA VAL A 22 13.07 1.40 -5.64
C VAL A 22 12.06 0.56 -6.43
N LEU A 23 10.79 1.00 -6.49
CA LEU A 23 9.77 0.38 -7.34
C LEU A 23 10.15 0.52 -8.83
N ARG A 24 10.57 1.70 -9.29
CA ARG A 24 11.06 1.89 -10.68
C ARG A 24 12.20 0.94 -11.01
N ALA A 25 13.15 0.76 -10.09
CA ALA A 25 14.28 -0.15 -10.27
C ALA A 25 13.83 -1.62 -10.29
N ALA A 26 12.87 -2.01 -9.44
CA ALA A 26 12.30 -3.36 -9.44
C ALA A 26 11.58 -3.67 -10.77
N ILE A 27 10.78 -2.73 -11.27
CA ILE A 27 10.10 -2.81 -12.57
C ILE A 27 11.11 -2.93 -13.71
N ALA A 28 12.14 -2.06 -13.72
CA ALA A 28 13.17 -2.07 -14.77
C ALA A 28 13.97 -3.38 -14.82
N ALA A 29 14.10 -4.07 -13.69
CA ALA A 29 14.77 -5.35 -13.59
C ALA A 29 13.82 -6.57 -13.71
N SER A 30 12.52 -6.35 -13.96
CA SER A 30 11.49 -7.40 -13.98
C SER A 30 11.53 -8.30 -12.73
N VAL A 31 11.71 -7.69 -11.56
CA VAL A 31 11.63 -8.43 -10.29
C VAL A 31 10.19 -8.93 -10.14
N PRO A 32 9.94 -10.23 -9.89
CA PRO A 32 8.59 -10.76 -9.85
C PRO A 32 7.68 -10.09 -8.81
N VAL A 33 8.22 -9.74 -7.64
CA VAL A 33 7.47 -9.16 -6.53
C VAL A 33 8.18 -7.94 -5.94
N TYR A 34 7.43 -6.86 -5.72
CA TYR A 34 7.86 -5.70 -4.96
C TYR A 34 6.86 -5.43 -3.84
N VAL A 35 7.34 -5.17 -2.63
CA VAL A 35 6.52 -4.78 -1.49
C VAL A 35 7.17 -3.58 -0.79
N ASP A 36 6.39 -2.58 -0.40
CA ASP A 36 6.86 -1.53 0.50
C ASP A 36 5.88 -1.18 1.62
N LEU A 37 6.36 -0.39 2.58
CA LEU A 37 5.60 0.09 3.72
C LEU A 37 5.21 1.57 3.57
N SER A 38 5.11 2.08 2.34
CA SER A 38 4.90 3.51 2.11
C SER A 38 3.52 3.98 2.56
N ASP A 39 3.47 5.09 3.28
CA ASP A 39 2.24 5.73 3.75
C ASP A 39 1.96 7.15 3.22
N PRO A 40 2.91 7.93 2.62
CA PRO A 40 2.58 9.28 2.18
C PRO A 40 1.75 9.24 0.90
N VAL A 41 0.62 9.95 0.90
CA VAL A 41 -0.26 10.08 -0.27
C VAL A 41 0.47 10.53 -1.54
N PRO A 42 1.41 11.51 -1.50
CA PRO A 42 2.16 11.89 -2.70
C PRO A 42 2.97 10.72 -3.31
N TYR A 43 3.69 9.98 -2.47
CA TYR A 43 4.46 8.79 -2.89
C TYR A 43 3.52 7.74 -3.51
N LEU A 44 2.41 7.42 -2.84
CA LEU A 44 1.45 6.42 -3.32
C LEU A 44 0.79 6.83 -4.64
N ARG A 45 0.47 8.12 -4.82
CA ARG A 45 -0.04 8.65 -6.09
C ARG A 45 0.96 8.48 -7.21
N GLU A 46 2.22 8.80 -6.97
CA GLU A 46 3.29 8.62 -7.95
C GLU A 46 3.52 7.14 -8.26
N ALA A 47 3.59 6.27 -7.25
CA ALA A 47 3.72 4.83 -7.41
C ALA A 47 2.58 4.23 -8.26
N ARG A 48 1.34 4.70 -8.05
CA ARG A 48 0.18 4.27 -8.85
C ARG A 48 0.32 4.61 -10.34
N THR A 49 1.04 5.68 -10.70
CA THR A 49 1.31 5.99 -12.12
C THR A 49 2.17 4.93 -12.82
N LEU A 50 2.82 4.05 -12.05
CA LEU A 50 3.69 2.99 -12.56
C LEU A 50 2.95 1.67 -12.83
N ASP A 51 1.64 1.58 -12.57
CA ASP A 51 0.86 0.33 -12.74
C ASP A 51 1.03 -0.28 -14.13
N THR A 52 0.92 0.53 -15.20
CA THR A 52 1.09 0.06 -16.58
C THR A 52 2.50 -0.52 -16.80
N SER A 53 3.54 0.17 -16.34
CA SER A 53 4.92 -0.31 -16.46
C SER A 53 5.16 -1.58 -15.65
N ALA A 54 4.62 -1.66 -14.44
CA ALA A 54 4.71 -2.84 -13.58
C ALA A 54 4.08 -4.07 -14.27
N ARG A 55 2.85 -3.92 -14.79
CA ARG A 55 2.16 -4.98 -15.55
C ARG A 55 2.94 -5.44 -16.76
N VAL A 56 3.48 -4.52 -17.56
CA VAL A 56 4.28 -4.85 -18.75
C VAL A 56 5.56 -5.61 -18.37
N SER A 57 6.21 -5.24 -17.26
CA SER A 57 7.44 -5.91 -16.81
C SER A 57 7.22 -7.28 -16.15
N GLY A 58 5.98 -7.62 -15.80
CA GLY A 58 5.65 -8.79 -14.97
C GLY A 58 5.87 -8.60 -13.46
N THR A 59 6.14 -7.38 -13.01
CA THR A 59 6.36 -7.06 -11.59
C THR A 59 5.01 -6.89 -10.88
N ILE A 60 4.77 -7.70 -9.85
CA ILE A 60 3.63 -7.52 -8.93
C ILE A 60 4.08 -6.56 -7.83
N ALA A 61 3.50 -5.37 -7.77
CA ALA A 61 3.83 -4.35 -6.77
C ALA A 61 2.72 -4.19 -5.73
N LEU A 62 3.03 -4.48 -4.47
CA LEU A 62 2.19 -4.21 -3.30
C LEU A 62 2.76 -3.01 -2.55
N CYS A 63 2.22 -1.81 -2.81
CA CYS A 63 2.57 -0.62 -2.06
C CYS A 63 1.73 -0.51 -0.78
N ALA A 64 2.24 0.20 0.22
CA ALA A 64 1.51 0.48 1.47
C ALA A 64 1.17 -0.73 2.34
N ALA A 65 2.00 -1.78 2.33
CA ALA A 65 1.76 -3.04 3.06
C ALA A 65 1.91 -2.95 4.60
N GLY A 66 1.99 -1.73 5.15
CA GLY A 66 2.10 -1.49 6.59
C GLY A 66 0.81 -1.78 7.36
N ALA A 67 0.85 -1.60 8.69
CA ALA A 67 -0.33 -1.75 9.55
C ALA A 67 -1.49 -0.83 9.10
N PHE A 68 -1.16 0.42 8.76
CA PHE A 68 -2.04 1.40 8.13
C PHE A 68 -1.28 2.00 6.92
N PRO A 69 -1.89 2.11 5.73
CA PRO A 69 -3.28 1.74 5.43
C PRO A 69 -3.47 0.23 5.13
N GLY A 70 -2.44 -0.48 4.65
CA GLY A 70 -2.57 -1.77 3.97
C GLY A 70 -3.26 -2.89 4.75
N LEU A 71 -2.71 -3.30 5.89
CA LEU A 71 -3.27 -4.41 6.67
C LEU A 71 -4.71 -4.11 7.10
N SER A 72 -4.98 -2.88 7.55
CA SER A 72 -6.33 -2.41 7.88
C SER A 72 -7.30 -2.53 6.70
N ASN A 73 -6.90 -2.12 5.49
CA ASN A 73 -7.75 -2.25 4.31
C ASN A 73 -8.06 -3.72 4.00
N VAL A 74 -7.06 -4.60 4.06
CA VAL A 74 -7.24 -6.04 3.82
C VAL A 74 -8.21 -6.65 4.84
N LEU A 75 -8.02 -6.38 6.13
CA LEU A 75 -8.89 -6.89 7.19
C LEU A 75 -10.35 -6.45 7.00
N ALA A 76 -10.57 -5.21 6.58
CA ALA A 76 -11.91 -4.71 6.30
C ALA A 76 -12.58 -5.45 5.14
N ILE A 77 -11.87 -5.68 4.03
CA ILE A 77 -12.40 -6.44 2.90
C ILE A 77 -12.69 -7.90 3.29
N GLU A 78 -11.82 -8.53 4.07
CA GLU A 78 -12.04 -9.88 4.61
C GLU A 78 -13.27 -9.95 5.52
N CYS A 79 -13.46 -8.96 6.41
CA CYS A 79 -14.64 -8.85 7.25
C CYS A 79 -15.91 -8.63 6.42
N ALA A 80 -15.86 -7.76 5.41
CA ALA A 80 -16.98 -7.50 4.51
C ALA A 80 -17.41 -8.77 3.76
N ALA A 81 -16.45 -9.53 3.22
CA ALA A 81 -16.70 -10.79 2.52
C ALA A 81 -17.35 -11.84 3.44
N ARG A 82 -16.93 -11.90 4.72
CA ARG A 82 -17.48 -12.84 5.70
C ARG A 82 -18.86 -12.45 6.23
N LEU A 83 -19.24 -11.18 6.14
CA LEU A 83 -20.56 -10.72 6.60
C LEU A 83 -21.70 -11.34 5.76
N GLY A 84 -21.43 -11.71 4.50
CA GLY A 84 -22.41 -12.34 3.62
C GLY A 84 -23.62 -11.46 3.26
N SER A 85 -23.53 -10.16 3.52
CA SER A 85 -24.56 -9.16 3.22
C SER A 85 -23.92 -7.80 2.97
N ARG A 86 -24.69 -6.86 2.40
CA ARG A 86 -24.20 -5.52 2.05
C ARG A 86 -23.65 -4.79 3.27
N VAL A 87 -22.39 -4.35 3.20
CA VAL A 87 -21.79 -3.46 4.19
C VAL A 87 -22.43 -2.09 4.10
N ARG A 88 -22.94 -1.58 5.22
CA ARG A 88 -23.53 -0.23 5.31
C ARG A 88 -22.50 0.82 5.71
N ASP A 89 -21.62 0.45 6.63
CA ASP A 89 -20.61 1.34 7.20
C ASP A 89 -19.38 0.54 7.62
N LEU A 90 -18.22 1.20 7.68
CA LEU A 90 -16.93 0.63 8.05
C LEU A 90 -16.12 1.66 8.83
N ASP A 91 -15.87 1.38 10.11
CA ASP A 91 -15.11 2.24 11.00
C ASP A 91 -13.72 1.67 11.31
N PHE A 92 -12.72 2.54 11.33
CA PHE A 92 -11.38 2.23 11.83
C PHE A 92 -11.13 2.91 13.16
N SER A 93 -10.64 2.15 14.14
CA SER A 93 -10.16 2.69 15.41
C SER A 93 -8.76 2.15 15.68
N TYR A 94 -7.80 3.07 15.84
CA TYR A 94 -6.41 2.74 16.10
C TYR A 94 -6.02 3.12 17.51
N PHE A 95 -5.62 2.13 18.30
CA PHE A 95 -4.95 2.36 19.57
C PHE A 95 -3.45 2.19 19.37
N THR A 96 -2.72 3.30 19.29
CA THR A 96 -1.29 3.31 19.01
C THR A 96 -0.55 4.17 20.02
N ALA A 97 0.60 3.70 20.49
CA ALA A 97 1.50 4.43 21.38
C ALA A 97 2.82 4.74 20.65
N GLY A 98 3.45 5.87 20.98
CA GLY A 98 4.79 6.21 20.46
C GLY A 98 4.83 6.79 19.03
N LEU A 99 3.68 7.12 18.42
CA LEU A 99 3.61 7.66 17.05
C LEU A 99 3.56 9.20 16.95
N GLY A 100 3.85 9.92 18.05
CA GLY A 100 3.95 11.38 18.02
C GLY A 100 2.67 12.11 17.60
N GLY A 101 1.50 11.53 17.83
CA GLY A 101 0.21 12.14 17.45
C GLY A 101 -0.24 11.89 16.01
N SER A 102 0.35 10.92 15.30
CA SER A 102 -0.01 10.60 13.92
C SER A 102 -1.40 9.96 13.72
N GLY A 103 -2.21 9.81 14.78
CA GLY A 103 -3.50 9.09 14.70
C GLY A 103 -4.44 9.62 13.61
N ALA A 104 -4.57 10.94 13.49
CA ALA A 104 -5.42 11.56 12.48
C ALA A 104 -4.92 11.29 11.05
N ILE A 105 -3.59 11.36 10.81
CA ILE A 105 -3.04 11.08 9.48
C ILE A 105 -3.15 9.60 9.13
N ASN A 106 -2.95 8.69 10.09
CA ASN A 106 -3.10 7.25 9.88
C ASN A 106 -4.54 6.88 9.47
N LEU A 107 -5.55 7.48 10.10
CA LEU A 107 -6.96 7.30 9.71
C LEU A 107 -7.22 7.86 8.30
N TYR A 108 -6.72 9.06 8.01
CA TYR A 108 -6.87 9.69 6.71
C TYR A 108 -6.31 8.82 5.57
N ILE A 109 -5.06 8.34 5.70
CA ILE A 109 -4.43 7.50 4.68
C ILE A 109 -5.11 6.14 4.53
N THR A 110 -5.66 5.57 5.62
CA THR A 110 -6.42 4.30 5.58
C THR A 110 -7.66 4.45 4.72
N ASN A 111 -8.41 5.53 4.94
CA ASN A 111 -9.61 5.82 4.15
C ASN A 111 -9.27 6.12 2.68
N ALA A 112 -8.20 6.89 2.44
CA ALA A 112 -7.73 7.15 1.08
C ALA A 112 -7.27 5.86 0.36
N GLY A 113 -6.76 4.88 1.09
CA GLY A 113 -6.25 3.60 0.57
C GLY A 113 -7.32 2.68 -0.04
N PHE A 114 -8.60 2.84 0.31
CA PHE A 114 -9.68 2.04 -0.29
C PHE A 114 -9.91 2.33 -1.77
N GLY A 115 -9.52 3.51 -2.24
CA GLY A 115 -9.69 3.87 -3.64
C GLY A 115 -11.17 3.92 -4.06
N GLU A 116 -11.46 3.36 -5.23
CA GLU A 116 -12.81 3.34 -5.82
C GLU A 116 -13.67 2.20 -5.25
N GLU A 117 -14.98 2.32 -5.39
CA GLU A 117 -15.93 1.29 -4.93
C GLU A 117 -15.62 -0.06 -5.59
N VAL A 118 -15.30 -1.06 -4.77
CA VAL A 118 -15.08 -2.45 -5.20
C VAL A 118 -16.41 -3.19 -5.11
N ALA A 119 -16.84 -3.80 -6.23
CA ALA A 119 -17.99 -4.69 -6.22
C ALA A 119 -17.67 -5.95 -5.41
N VAL A 120 -18.08 -5.95 -4.14
CA VAL A 120 -18.10 -7.11 -3.25
C VAL A 120 -19.46 -7.79 -3.27
#